data_AF-A0A210QWG3-F1
#
_entry.id   AF-A0A210QWG3-F1
#
_cell.length_a   1.000
_cell.length_b   1.000
_cell.length_c   1.000
_cell.angle_alpha   90.00
_cell.angle_beta   90.00
_cell.angle_gamma   90.00
#
_symmetry.space_group_name_H-M   'P 1'
#
loop_
_entity.id
_entity.type
_entity.pdbx_description
1 polymer ?
#
loop_
_entity_poly.entity_id
_entity_poly.type
_entity_poly.pdbx_seq_one_letter_code
_entity_poly.pdbx_strand_id
1 'polypeptide(L)'
;MLIHVVYRYRILIVMAAIERKTSYFIAKCDSIASLRKCIDTSRWACRNRKVPPHPSELLTNAQAISDHVIIIFSVNNCHGWHGYAEMVSDVETNGRTNCSSDRTNTKCDSKTIHSSETMENKQLREEKTTDWKFFDVKWKKHFLNDFGERCLRSKDTDNEQYILTDGTPLNKARNWQEVPCDIGRSLCILIDNFYEELKTKQQEKMKMIEENIPPAFFHSSDEVDLMNENWLKISVKITKELGNIIMACPFGSRRYNLHTSTSDMDMFLVYQAKTRDILGFNPPKQTLKSNERESCDFTIHEIFRFGELLMSGDHRCVETLFVAEDTLVHTSPAFQHLQQHKHLFVNRNCLDKYLRDACGSKGTKQLQRMTDGHSPTEALSDRMSKLAYIIIRLLQNAADIVRGGPIIVYRPEVSAERVMLMKIRQGTPSIGETWNEINRLLSYVEEYKAGVPDHTDDMTTFLEAWLIQLRREQFS
;
A
#
# COMPACT_ATOMS: atom_id res chain seq x y z
N MET A 1 65.96 0.83 30.37
CA MET A 1 65.13 0.68 29.16
C MET A 1 64.44 -0.69 29.02
N LEU A 2 64.85 -1.75 29.75
CA LEU A 2 64.14 -3.05 29.77
C LEU A 2 62.89 -3.12 30.68
N ILE A 3 62.76 -2.26 31.69
CA ILE A 3 61.66 -2.32 32.67
C ILE A 3 60.33 -1.76 32.11
N HIS A 4 60.38 -0.90 31.09
CA HIS A 4 59.19 -0.32 30.46
C HIS A 4 58.48 -1.24 29.44
N VAL A 5 59.18 -2.27 28.93
CA VAL A 5 58.60 -3.22 27.96
C VAL A 5 57.80 -4.33 28.68
N VAL A 6 58.20 -4.71 29.88
CA VAL A 6 57.51 -5.75 30.67
C VAL A 6 56.17 -5.26 31.23
N TYR A 7 56.05 -3.97 31.58
CA TYR A 7 54.78 -3.40 32.06
C TYR A 7 53.71 -3.26 30.96
N ARG A 8 54.10 -3.02 29.70
CA ARG A 8 53.16 -3.01 28.57
C ARG A 8 52.64 -4.40 28.22
N TYR A 9 53.46 -5.45 28.34
CA TYR A 9 53.01 -6.83 28.13
C TYR A 9 52.12 -7.36 29.26
N ARG A 10 52.35 -6.96 30.52
CA ARG A 10 51.47 -7.35 31.64
C ARG A 10 50.10 -6.66 31.59
N ILE A 11 50.01 -5.43 31.08
CA ILE A 11 48.71 -4.76 30.86
C ILE A 11 47.99 -5.35 29.65
N LEU A 12 48.69 -5.76 28.58
CA LEU A 12 48.07 -6.47 27.45
C LEU A 12 47.58 -7.89 27.80
N ILE A 13 48.17 -8.56 28.80
CA ILE A 13 47.71 -9.89 29.27
C ILE A 13 46.56 -9.77 30.28
N VAL A 14 46.45 -8.66 31.02
CA VAL A 14 45.29 -8.39 31.91
C VAL A 14 44.14 -7.71 31.15
N MET A 15 44.42 -7.08 29.99
CA MET A 15 43.43 -6.55 29.03
C MET A 15 43.19 -7.46 27.81
N ALA A 16 43.72 -8.70 27.81
CA ALA A 16 42.95 -9.85 27.32
C ALA A 16 41.82 -10.10 28.34
N ALA A 17 41.07 -9.06 28.66
CA ALA A 17 39.70 -8.89 28.20
C ALA A 17 38.92 -10.05 28.76
N ILE A 18 38.27 -9.79 29.90
CA ILE A 18 37.11 -10.52 30.37
C ILE A 18 36.15 -10.51 29.17
N GLU A 19 36.30 -11.50 28.29
CA GLU A 19 35.52 -11.61 27.08
C GLU A 19 34.13 -11.96 27.59
N ARG A 20 33.22 -10.99 27.50
CA ARG A 20 31.88 -11.17 28.05
C ARG A 20 31.29 -12.44 27.49
N LYS A 21 30.94 -13.36 28.39
CA LYS A 21 30.53 -14.69 27.99
C LYS A 21 29.15 -14.57 27.36
N THR A 22 29.05 -14.98 26.10
CA THR A 22 27.80 -14.89 25.33
C THR A 22 27.35 -16.28 24.93
N SER A 23 26.12 -16.65 25.24
CA SER A 23 25.48 -17.89 24.79
C SER A 23 24.58 -17.62 23.60
N TYR A 24 24.56 -18.53 22.61
CA TYR A 24 23.78 -18.38 21.39
C TYR A 24 22.81 -19.54 21.23
N PHE A 25 21.56 -19.26 20.87
CA PHE A 25 20.52 -20.26 20.65
C PHE A 25 19.79 -20.04 19.34
N ILE A 26 19.47 -21.13 18.63
CA ILE A 26 18.60 -21.07 17.44
C ILE A 26 17.13 -21.16 17.85
N ALA A 27 16.32 -20.18 17.47
CA ALA A 27 14.86 -20.24 17.60
C ALA A 27 14.20 -20.48 16.23
N LYS A 28 13.42 -21.56 16.13
CA LYS A 28 12.64 -21.90 14.93
C LYS A 28 11.19 -21.44 15.12
N CYS A 29 10.80 -20.44 14.35
CA CYS A 29 9.44 -19.92 14.29
C CYS A 29 8.60 -20.81 13.37
N ASP A 30 7.34 -21.05 13.73
CA ASP A 30 6.38 -21.77 12.90
C ASP A 30 5.93 -20.96 11.68
N SER A 31 5.87 -19.64 11.79
CA SER A 31 5.43 -18.74 10.73
C SER A 31 6.06 -17.34 10.83
N ILE A 32 6.01 -16.59 9.72
CA ILE A 32 6.38 -15.17 9.69
C ILE A 32 5.48 -14.34 10.61
N ALA A 33 4.21 -14.70 10.76
CA ALA A 33 3.28 -14.00 11.65
C ALA A 33 3.71 -14.09 13.13
N SER A 34 4.18 -15.26 13.57
CA SER A 34 4.71 -15.45 14.92
C SER A 34 5.99 -14.64 15.16
N LEU A 35 6.89 -14.61 14.17
CA LEU A 35 8.09 -13.77 14.21
C LEU A 35 7.73 -12.28 14.27
N ARG A 36 6.78 -11.82 13.44
CA ARG A 36 6.28 -10.45 13.44
C ARG A 36 5.75 -10.06 14.81
N LYS A 37 4.91 -10.90 15.40
CA LYS A 37 4.36 -10.67 16.74
C LYS A 37 5.46 -10.50 17.79
N CYS A 38 6.54 -11.28 17.70
CA CYS A 38 7.70 -11.10 18.60
C CYS A 38 8.41 -9.77 18.39
N ILE A 39 8.63 -9.37 17.13
CA ILE A 39 9.25 -8.08 16.80
C ILE A 39 8.41 -6.94 17.36
N ASP A 40 7.11 -6.95 17.10
CA ASP A 40 6.19 -5.88 17.50
C ASP A 40 6.04 -5.78 19.02
N THR A 41 6.07 -6.92 19.72
CA THR A 41 5.90 -6.95 21.19
C THR A 41 7.22 -6.92 21.97
N SER A 42 8.37 -7.02 21.29
CA SER A 42 9.69 -7.24 21.91
C SER A 42 9.68 -8.39 22.93
N ARG A 43 8.86 -9.40 22.69
CA ARG A 43 8.61 -10.50 23.62
C ARG A 43 8.53 -11.83 22.87
N TRP A 44 9.26 -12.83 23.35
CA TRP A 44 9.20 -14.18 22.80
C TRP A 44 8.54 -15.15 23.77
N ALA A 45 7.96 -16.21 23.22
CA ALA A 45 7.28 -17.25 23.97
C ALA A 45 7.78 -18.63 23.57
N CYS A 46 8.00 -19.50 24.55
CA CYS A 46 8.30 -20.91 24.33
C CYS A 46 7.36 -21.80 25.15
N ARG A 47 7.16 -23.04 24.69
CA ARG A 47 6.45 -24.06 25.47
C ARG A 47 7.46 -25.04 26.06
N ASN A 48 7.14 -25.56 27.23
CA ASN A 48 7.83 -26.72 27.73
C ASN A 48 7.65 -27.91 26.77
N ARG A 49 8.74 -28.65 26.57
CA ARG A 49 8.74 -29.89 25.79
C ARG A 49 8.13 -31.02 26.61
N LYS A 50 7.64 -32.08 25.95
CA LYS A 50 7.20 -33.31 26.66
C LYS A 50 8.32 -33.96 27.46
N VAL A 51 9.56 -33.85 26.96
CA VAL A 51 10.77 -34.41 27.57
C VAL A 51 11.77 -33.27 27.75
N PRO A 52 12.38 -33.10 28.94
CA PRO A 52 13.44 -32.13 29.19
C PRO A 52 14.66 -32.33 28.25
N PRO A 53 15.53 -31.31 28.10
CA PRO A 53 15.50 -30.02 28.77
C PRO A 53 14.45 -29.08 28.18
N HIS A 54 13.77 -28.32 29.04
CA HIS A 54 12.79 -27.33 28.60
C HIS A 54 13.50 -26.06 28.09
N PRO A 55 13.00 -25.40 27.02
CA PRO A 55 13.65 -24.20 26.47
C PRO A 55 13.83 -23.07 27.50
N SER A 56 12.85 -22.89 28.38
CA SER A 56 12.89 -21.93 29.48
C SER A 56 14.04 -22.20 30.44
N GLU A 57 14.26 -23.46 30.83
CA GLU A 57 15.36 -23.87 31.69
C GLU A 57 16.72 -23.66 31.00
N LEU A 58 16.83 -23.99 29.71
CA LEU A 58 18.06 -23.77 28.92
C LEU A 58 18.45 -22.28 28.92
N LEU A 59 17.49 -21.40 28.63
CA LEU A 59 17.74 -19.96 28.57
C LEU A 59 18.04 -19.36 29.95
N THR A 60 17.30 -19.79 30.98
CA THR A 60 17.53 -19.33 32.37
C THR A 60 18.92 -19.75 32.86
N ASN A 61 19.31 -21.00 32.60
CA ASN A 61 20.64 -21.49 32.95
C ASN A 61 21.74 -20.75 32.18
N ALA A 62 21.52 -20.47 30.89
CA ALA A 62 22.45 -19.68 30.09
C ALA A 62 22.61 -18.25 30.63
N GLN A 63 21.51 -17.60 31.00
CA GLN A 63 21.52 -16.25 31.58
C GLN A 63 22.23 -16.19 32.94
N ALA A 64 22.14 -17.25 33.74
CA ALA A 64 22.85 -17.34 35.01
C ALA A 64 24.38 -17.46 34.85
N ILE A 65 24.87 -17.94 33.70
CA ILE A 65 26.30 -18.23 33.48
C ILE A 65 26.96 -17.36 32.40
N SER A 66 26.19 -16.55 31.68
CA SER A 66 26.63 -15.75 30.54
C SER A 66 26.14 -14.31 30.71
N ASP A 67 26.98 -13.34 30.35
CA ASP A 67 26.61 -11.91 30.40
C ASP A 67 25.52 -11.56 29.40
N HIS A 68 25.47 -12.31 28.28
CA HIS A 68 24.55 -12.08 27.18
C HIS A 68 23.99 -13.42 26.67
N VAL A 69 22.69 -13.45 26.39
CA VAL A 69 22.03 -14.58 25.72
C VAL A 69 21.42 -14.08 24.42
N ILE A 70 21.93 -14.58 23.30
CA ILE A 70 21.52 -14.18 21.95
C ILE A 70 20.67 -15.29 21.33
N ILE A 71 19.52 -14.90 20.79
CA ILE A 71 18.58 -15.79 20.12
C ILE A 71 18.56 -15.44 18.64
N ILE A 72 18.91 -16.40 17.80
CA ILE A 72 18.98 -16.26 16.34
C ILE A 72 17.74 -16.92 15.74
N PHE A 73 16.95 -16.14 15.00
CA PHE A 73 15.64 -16.56 14.53
C PHE A 73 15.68 -17.09 13.10
N SER A 74 15.00 -18.21 12.88
CA SER A 74 14.75 -18.79 11.57
C SER A 74 13.29 -19.22 11.49
N VAL A 75 12.63 -18.99 10.35
CA VAL A 75 11.24 -19.37 10.14
C VAL A 75 11.19 -20.66 9.34
N ASN A 76 10.38 -21.61 9.79
CA ASN A 76 10.20 -22.89 9.11
C ASN A 76 9.75 -22.67 7.66
N ASN A 77 10.34 -23.43 6.74
CA ASN A 77 10.07 -23.37 5.28
C ASN A 77 10.47 -22.05 4.58
N CYS A 78 11.09 -21.09 5.27
CA CYS A 78 11.61 -19.87 4.65
C CYS A 78 13.11 -19.98 4.26
N HIS A 79 13.76 -21.11 4.57
CA HIS A 79 15.15 -21.43 4.18
C HIS A 79 16.18 -20.32 4.49
N GLY A 80 16.06 -19.68 5.66
CA GLY A 80 17.00 -18.62 6.05
C GLY A 80 16.87 -18.11 7.48
N TRP A 81 17.71 -17.13 7.79
CA TRP A 81 17.89 -16.48 9.09
C TRP A 81 17.29 -15.07 9.04
N HIS A 82 16.37 -14.77 9.95
CA HIS A 82 15.51 -13.59 9.88
C HIS A 82 15.91 -12.45 10.82
N GLY A 83 16.95 -12.66 11.62
CA GLY A 83 17.44 -11.70 12.59
C GLY A 83 17.90 -12.37 13.87
N TYR A 84 18.34 -11.55 14.82
CA TYR A 84 18.68 -11.99 16.16
C TYR A 84 18.35 -10.92 17.19
N ALA A 85 18.06 -11.38 18.40
CA ALA A 85 17.74 -10.54 19.54
C ALA A 85 18.52 -10.99 20.77
N GLU A 86 18.77 -10.05 21.68
CA GLU A 86 19.35 -10.31 22.99
C GLU A 86 18.24 -10.46 24.02
N MET A 87 18.29 -11.48 24.87
CA MET A 87 17.35 -11.65 25.97
C MET A 87 17.64 -10.61 27.07
N VAL A 88 16.59 -9.93 27.56
CA VAL A 88 16.72 -8.79 28.49
C VAL A 88 16.32 -9.15 29.92
N SER A 89 15.28 -9.97 30.08
CA SER A 89 14.71 -10.33 31.38
C SER A 89 14.89 -11.81 31.66
N ASP A 90 14.81 -12.19 32.94
CA ASP A 90 14.58 -13.58 33.31
C ASP A 90 13.21 -14.06 32.78
N VAL A 91 13.04 -15.38 32.71
CA VAL A 91 11.80 -16.01 32.25
C VAL A 91 10.67 -15.72 33.25
N GLU A 92 9.68 -14.94 32.82
CA GLU A 92 8.47 -14.76 33.60
C GLU A 92 7.66 -16.05 33.59
N THR A 93 7.63 -16.74 34.72
CA THR A 93 6.55 -17.70 34.98
C THR A 93 5.27 -16.88 35.14
N ASN A 94 4.17 -17.29 34.49
CA ASN A 94 2.85 -16.67 34.61
C ASN A 94 2.36 -16.72 36.08
N GLY A 95 2.94 -15.91 36.97
CA GLY A 95 2.25 -15.40 38.13
C GLY A 95 1.32 -14.34 37.60
N ARG A 96 0.01 -14.54 37.75
CA ARG A 96 -1.07 -13.60 37.42
C ARG A 96 -0.70 -12.15 37.78
N THR A 97 -0.01 -11.46 36.89
CA THR A 97 0.00 -10.00 36.85
C THR A 97 -1.19 -9.64 35.99
N ASN A 98 -2.17 -9.00 36.63
CA ASN A 98 -3.37 -8.48 35.98
C ASN A 98 -2.97 -7.46 34.90
N CYS A 99 -2.66 -7.92 33.69
CA CYS A 99 -2.72 -7.09 32.50
C CYS A 99 -4.20 -6.82 32.21
N SER A 100 -4.67 -5.69 32.73
CA SER A 100 -5.89 -5.03 32.32
C SER A 100 -5.90 -4.84 30.80
N SER A 101 -7.02 -5.21 30.19
CA SER A 101 -7.57 -4.68 28.93
C SER A 101 -6.61 -4.56 27.74
N ASP A 102 -6.50 -5.64 26.96
CA ASP A 102 -6.87 -5.61 25.53
C ASP A 102 -6.87 -7.02 24.96
N ARG A 103 -8.05 -7.63 24.90
CA ARG A 103 -8.29 -8.89 24.19
C ARG A 103 -9.32 -8.65 23.09
N THR A 104 -8.85 -8.27 21.91
CA THR A 104 -9.60 -8.48 20.68
C THR A 104 -9.53 -9.98 20.33
N ASN A 105 -10.65 -10.67 20.59
CA ASN A 105 -10.86 -12.07 20.24
C ASN A 105 -11.01 -12.21 18.71
N THR A 106 -9.94 -12.58 18.01
CA THR A 106 -10.06 -13.06 16.62
C THR A 106 -10.34 -14.55 16.63
N LYS A 107 -11.61 -14.91 16.48
CA LYS A 107 -12.10 -16.28 16.31
C LYS A 107 -11.86 -16.68 14.85
N CYS A 108 -11.02 -17.69 14.61
CA CYS A 108 -10.78 -18.25 13.30
C CYS A 108 -11.76 -19.41 13.06
N ASP A 109 -12.52 -19.33 11.97
CA ASP A 109 -13.55 -20.29 11.58
C ASP A 109 -12.97 -21.66 11.24
N SER A 110 -13.51 -22.69 11.90
CA SER A 110 -13.36 -24.08 11.52
C SER A 110 -14.56 -24.54 10.69
N LYS A 111 -14.26 -25.08 9.51
CA LYS A 111 -15.18 -25.66 8.54
C LYS A 111 -16.16 -26.68 9.15
N THR A 112 -17.41 -26.53 8.75
CA THR A 112 -18.54 -27.43 8.94
C THR A 112 -18.27 -28.82 8.34
N ILE A 113 -18.27 -29.85 9.18
CA ILE A 113 -18.57 -31.25 8.79
C ILE A 113 -19.62 -31.75 9.77
N HIS A 114 -20.77 -32.17 9.23
CA HIS A 114 -21.84 -32.82 9.98
C HIS A 114 -21.43 -34.23 10.40
N SER A 115 -21.38 -34.47 11.71
CA SER A 115 -21.63 -35.79 12.30
C SER A 115 -22.10 -35.62 13.73
N SER A 116 -23.21 -36.27 14.06
CA SER A 116 -23.84 -36.31 15.38
C SER A 116 -22.91 -36.96 16.41
N GLU A 117 -22.45 -36.20 17.39
CA GLU A 117 -21.84 -36.73 18.61
C GLU A 117 -22.58 -36.20 19.85
N THR A 118 -22.81 -37.13 20.78
CA THR A 118 -23.61 -37.04 21.99
C THR A 118 -23.05 -36.08 23.04
N MET A 119 -23.95 -35.51 23.84
CA MET A 119 -23.71 -34.42 24.81
C MET A 119 -22.82 -34.75 26.03
N GLU A 120 -22.26 -35.96 26.15
CA GLU A 120 -21.56 -36.39 27.37
C GLU A 120 -20.06 -36.08 27.44
N ASN A 121 -19.43 -35.57 26.37
CA ASN A 121 -17.98 -35.28 26.37
C ASN A 121 -17.60 -33.81 26.63
N LYS A 122 -18.55 -32.96 27.05
CA LYS A 122 -18.33 -31.50 27.15
C LYS A 122 -17.79 -31.03 28.51
N GLN A 123 -17.68 -31.91 29.51
CA GLN A 123 -17.26 -31.58 30.88
C GLN A 123 -15.83 -32.02 31.26
N LEU A 124 -15.04 -32.59 30.34
CA LEU A 124 -13.62 -32.98 30.57
C LEU A 124 -12.61 -32.10 29.81
N ARG A 125 -13.00 -30.88 29.41
CA ARG A 125 -12.12 -29.86 28.82
C ARG A 125 -11.81 -28.72 29.82
N GLU A 126 -11.68 -29.07 31.09
CA GLU A 126 -11.12 -28.17 32.10
C GLU A 126 -9.62 -27.92 31.80
N GLU A 127 -9.34 -26.65 31.51
CA GLU A 127 -8.10 -25.94 31.85
C GLU A 127 -6.78 -26.70 31.66
N LYS A 128 -6.40 -26.98 30.41
CA LYS A 128 -4.97 -26.99 30.07
C LYS A 128 -4.49 -25.54 30.11
N THR A 129 -4.17 -25.05 31.31
CA THR A 129 -3.37 -23.84 31.51
C THR A 129 -2.20 -23.91 30.56
N THR A 130 -2.17 -23.01 29.58
CA THR A 130 -1.18 -23.07 28.52
C THR A 130 0.19 -22.81 29.15
N ASP A 131 1.04 -23.83 29.18
CA ASP A 131 2.40 -23.81 29.75
C ASP A 131 3.38 -23.02 28.85
N TRP A 132 2.97 -21.81 28.47
CA TRP A 132 3.80 -20.84 27.79
C TRP A 132 4.64 -20.10 28.81
N LYS A 133 5.92 -19.98 28.51
CA LYS A 133 6.89 -19.15 29.22
C LYS A 133 7.26 -18.00 28.30
N PHE A 134 7.31 -16.80 28.86
CA PHE A 134 7.59 -15.58 28.11
C PHE A 134 8.86 -14.92 28.65
N PHE A 135 9.57 -14.23 27.77
CA PHE A 135 10.74 -13.43 28.13
C PHE A 135 10.89 -12.27 27.16
N ASP A 136 11.44 -11.17 27.66
CA ASP A 136 11.63 -9.96 26.87
C ASP A 136 12.93 -10.05 26.07
N VAL A 137 12.87 -9.57 24.84
CA VAL A 137 14.00 -9.57 23.92
C VAL A 137 14.22 -8.18 23.33
N LYS A 138 15.49 -7.79 23.23
CA LYS A 138 15.92 -6.58 22.53
C LYS A 138 16.49 -6.97 21.18
N TRP A 139 15.73 -6.69 20.12
CA TRP A 139 16.18 -6.92 18.75
C TRP A 139 17.45 -6.13 18.44
N LYS A 140 18.46 -6.83 17.93
CA LYS A 140 19.71 -6.22 17.44
C LYS A 140 19.63 -5.97 15.94
N LYS A 141 19.15 -6.98 15.21
CA LYS A 141 18.81 -6.90 13.79
C LYS A 141 17.62 -7.79 13.46
N HIS A 142 16.77 -7.33 12.57
CA HIS A 142 15.73 -8.13 11.92
C HIS A 142 15.47 -7.58 10.51
N PHE A 143 15.04 -8.42 9.57
CA PHE A 143 14.77 -7.94 8.20
C PHE A 143 13.32 -7.47 8.00
N LEU A 144 12.40 -7.84 8.91
CA LEU A 144 10.97 -7.82 8.61
C LEU A 144 10.36 -6.43 8.43
N ASN A 145 10.84 -5.43 9.19
CA ASN A 145 10.32 -4.06 9.11
C ASN A 145 10.92 -3.29 7.92
N ASP A 146 12.21 -3.48 7.66
CA ASP A 146 12.94 -2.71 6.64
C ASP A 146 12.87 -3.35 5.25
N PHE A 147 12.79 -4.68 5.18
CA PHE A 147 12.97 -5.45 3.94
C PHE A 147 11.89 -6.54 3.72
N GLY A 148 10.86 -6.62 4.57
CA GLY A 148 9.81 -7.63 4.48
C GLY A 148 10.33 -9.05 4.76
N GLU A 149 9.83 -10.06 4.05
CA GLU A 149 10.18 -11.48 4.30
C GLU A 149 11.58 -11.90 3.81
N ARG A 150 12.46 -10.94 3.49
CA ARG A 150 13.84 -11.24 3.12
C ARG A 150 14.61 -11.80 4.33
N CYS A 151 15.57 -12.67 4.07
CA CYS A 151 16.40 -13.29 5.09
C CYS A 151 17.78 -13.68 4.52
N LEU A 152 18.77 -13.85 5.39
CA LEU A 152 20.05 -14.45 5.03
C LEU A 152 19.81 -15.92 4.68
N ARG A 153 20.23 -16.39 3.50
CA ARG A 153 19.83 -17.72 3.02
C ARG A 153 20.58 -18.80 3.78
N SER A 154 19.93 -19.93 4.01
CA SER A 154 20.55 -21.06 4.70
C SER A 154 21.78 -21.63 3.97
N LYS A 155 21.86 -21.43 2.65
CA LYS A 155 23.02 -21.79 1.82
C LYS A 155 24.27 -20.99 2.16
N ASP A 156 24.10 -19.75 2.63
CA ASP A 156 25.23 -18.89 3.02
C ASP A 156 25.87 -19.40 4.34
N THR A 157 25.24 -20.36 5.01
CA THR A 157 25.71 -21.08 6.21
C THR A 157 25.85 -22.59 5.99
N ASP A 158 25.91 -23.06 4.74
CA ASP A 158 26.00 -24.49 4.38
C ASP A 158 27.44 -24.86 4.01
N ASN A 159 28.37 -24.65 4.93
CA ASN A 159 29.78 -24.97 4.75
C ASN A 159 30.40 -25.48 6.06
N GLU A 160 31.64 -25.99 5.98
CA GLU A 160 32.33 -26.65 7.09
C GLU A 160 32.57 -25.74 8.30
N GLN A 161 32.55 -24.41 8.12
CA GLN A 161 32.68 -23.44 9.22
C GLN A 161 31.45 -23.42 10.14
N TYR A 162 30.28 -23.83 9.64
CA TYR A 162 29.01 -23.77 10.36
C TYR A 162 28.51 -25.17 10.71
N ILE A 163 29.39 -25.98 11.32
CA ILE A 163 29.06 -27.32 11.83
C ILE A 163 29.00 -27.26 13.36
N LEU A 164 27.87 -27.70 13.93
CA LEU A 164 27.68 -27.76 15.38
C LEU A 164 28.57 -28.84 16.00
N THR A 165 28.71 -28.81 17.33
CA THR A 165 29.54 -29.77 18.08
C THR A 165 29.11 -31.23 17.90
N ASP A 166 27.87 -31.48 17.48
CA ASP A 166 27.34 -32.82 17.18
C ASP A 166 27.51 -33.25 15.71
N GLY A 167 28.23 -32.45 14.90
CA GLY A 167 28.41 -32.69 13.46
C GLY A 167 27.24 -32.24 12.59
N THR A 168 26.16 -31.72 13.18
CA THR A 168 24.99 -31.24 12.43
C THR A 168 25.30 -29.90 11.77
N PRO A 169 25.03 -29.71 10.47
CA PRO A 169 25.09 -28.40 9.83
C PRO A 169 24.17 -27.38 10.51
N LEU A 170 24.62 -26.13 10.68
CA LEU A 170 23.89 -25.10 11.41
C LEU A 170 22.50 -24.82 10.83
N ASN A 171 22.34 -24.89 9.50
CA ASN A 171 21.04 -24.74 8.85
C ASN A 171 20.01 -25.84 9.25
N LYS A 172 20.47 -26.99 9.73
CA LYS A 172 19.68 -28.10 10.26
C LYS A 172 19.55 -28.08 11.79
N ALA A 173 20.04 -27.04 12.46
CA ALA A 173 19.90 -26.88 13.91
C ALA A 173 18.44 -27.00 14.37
N ARG A 174 18.23 -27.74 15.46
CA ARG A 174 16.92 -27.92 16.08
C ARG A 174 16.47 -26.63 16.77
N ASN A 175 15.16 -26.51 16.99
CA ASN A 175 14.61 -25.42 17.79
C ASN A 175 15.20 -25.47 19.21
N TRP A 176 15.75 -24.35 19.69
CA TRP A 176 16.47 -24.18 20.97
C TRP A 176 17.80 -24.93 21.07
N GLN A 177 18.44 -25.22 19.95
CA GLN A 177 19.80 -25.77 19.96
C GLN A 177 20.80 -24.67 20.30
N GLU A 178 21.63 -24.91 21.32
CA GLU A 178 22.77 -24.04 21.65
C GLU A 178 23.82 -24.13 20.54
N VAL A 179 24.43 -23.00 20.23
CA VAL A 179 25.43 -22.85 19.18
C VAL A 179 26.76 -22.43 19.82
N PRO A 180 27.89 -23.03 19.40
CA PRO A 180 29.22 -22.57 19.83
C PRO A 180 29.40 -21.06 19.65
N CYS A 181 30.08 -20.41 20.60
CA CYS A 181 30.19 -18.95 20.66
C CYS A 181 30.77 -18.34 19.38
N ASP A 182 31.81 -18.96 18.83
CA ASP A 182 32.47 -18.57 17.58
C ASP A 182 31.51 -18.68 16.38
N ILE A 183 30.77 -19.78 16.28
CA ILE A 183 29.78 -20.00 15.21
C ILE A 183 28.62 -19.02 15.33
N GLY A 184 28.08 -18.84 16.54
CA GLY A 184 26.97 -17.92 16.81
C GLY A 184 27.33 -16.47 16.53
N ARG A 185 28.52 -16.04 16.96
CA ARG A 185 29.09 -14.72 16.67
C ARG A 185 29.28 -14.53 15.16
N SER A 186 29.86 -15.52 14.48
CA SER A 186 30.08 -15.48 13.03
C SER A 186 28.75 -15.37 12.25
N LEU A 187 27.71 -16.10 12.68
CA LEU A 187 26.38 -15.99 12.07
C LEU A 187 25.75 -14.61 12.28
N CYS A 188 25.88 -14.01 13.47
CA CYS A 188 25.38 -12.66 13.69
C CYS A 188 26.09 -11.63 12.78
N ILE A 189 27.40 -11.77 12.59
CA ILE A 189 28.18 -10.93 11.65
C ILE A 189 27.69 -11.12 10.20
N LEU A 190 27.39 -12.36 9.77
CA LEU A 190 26.81 -12.59 8.45
C LEU A 190 25.44 -11.92 8.28
N ILE A 191 24.59 -11.99 9.32
CA ILE A 191 23.28 -11.32 9.32
C ILE A 191 23.45 -9.80 9.21
N ASP A 192 24.39 -9.22 9.98
CA ASP A 192 24.70 -7.79 9.95
C ASP A 192 25.19 -7.36 8.55
N ASN A 193 26.15 -8.08 7.98
CA ASN A 193 26.70 -7.79 6.66
C ASN A 193 25.62 -7.85 5.56
N PHE A 194 24.78 -8.88 5.58
CA PHE A 194 23.69 -9.01 4.62
C PHE A 194 22.62 -7.92 4.79
N TYR A 195 22.35 -7.50 6.03
CA TYR A 195 21.48 -6.36 6.31
C TYR A 195 22.02 -5.06 5.69
N GLU A 196 23.30 -4.76 5.88
CA GLU A 196 23.93 -3.55 5.30
C GLU A 196 24.01 -3.61 3.77
N GLU A 197 24.20 -4.80 3.17
CA GLU A 197 24.11 -4.99 1.73
C GLU A 197 22.71 -4.62 1.19
N LEU A 198 21.65 -5.11 1.85
CA LEU A 198 20.27 -4.80 1.47
C LEU A 198 19.97 -3.30 1.59
N LYS A 199 20.46 -2.67 2.66
CA LYS A 199 20.33 -1.22 2.89
C LYS A 199 21.03 -0.41 1.79
N THR A 200 22.24 -0.81 1.42
CA THR A 200 23.01 -0.17 0.35
C THR A 200 22.28 -0.27 -1.00
N LYS A 201 21.80 -1.47 -1.36
CA LYS A 201 20.99 -1.68 -2.57
C LYS A 201 19.70 -0.86 -2.59
N GLN A 202 19.06 -0.67 -1.44
CA GLN A 202 17.87 0.17 -1.34
C GLN A 202 18.20 1.65 -1.57
N GLN A 203 19.30 2.14 -0.99
CA GLN A 203 19.78 3.52 -1.18
C GLN A 203 20.18 3.78 -2.64
N GLU A 204 20.92 2.87 -3.27
CA GLU A 204 21.28 2.96 -4.69
C GLU A 204 20.03 2.99 -5.57
N LYS A 205 19.05 2.13 -5.30
CA LYS A 205 17.77 2.13 -6.02
C LYS A 205 17.03 3.46 -5.85
N MET A 206 17.05 4.05 -4.65
CA MET A 206 16.41 5.33 -4.40
C MET A 206 17.14 6.48 -5.12
N LYS A 207 18.47 6.48 -5.09
CA LYS A 207 19.30 7.42 -5.84
C LYS A 207 19.07 7.30 -7.35
N MET A 208 19.01 6.08 -7.89
CA MET A 208 18.69 5.86 -9.30
C MET A 208 17.28 6.35 -9.65
N ILE A 209 16.30 6.14 -8.78
CA ILE A 209 14.95 6.68 -8.98
C ILE A 209 15.03 8.21 -9.00
N GLU A 210 15.73 8.82 -8.05
CA GLU A 210 15.88 10.27 -7.96
C GLU A 210 16.59 10.90 -9.17
N GLU A 211 17.64 10.25 -9.68
CA GLU A 211 18.39 10.64 -10.87
C GLU A 211 17.60 10.43 -12.17
N ASN A 212 16.72 9.42 -12.21
CA ASN A 212 15.86 9.13 -13.35
C ASN A 212 14.49 9.81 -13.29
N ILE A 213 14.15 10.52 -12.20
CA ILE A 213 13.00 11.42 -12.19
C ILE A 213 13.34 12.54 -13.19
N PRO A 214 12.59 12.67 -14.30
CA PRO A 214 12.76 13.80 -15.19
C PRO A 214 12.71 15.10 -14.38
N PRO A 215 13.48 16.14 -14.73
CA PRO A 215 13.39 17.42 -14.05
C PRO A 215 11.92 17.81 -13.92
N ALA A 216 11.54 18.28 -12.73
CA ALA A 216 10.16 18.67 -12.46
C ALA A 216 9.69 19.59 -13.58
N PHE A 217 8.48 19.36 -14.09
CA PHE A 217 7.94 20.26 -15.10
C PHE A 217 7.75 21.66 -14.48
N PHE A 218 7.69 21.80 -13.15
CA PHE A 218 7.68 23.09 -12.44
C PHE A 218 8.63 23.15 -11.23
N HIS A 219 9.12 24.36 -10.93
CA HIS A 219 9.85 24.69 -9.70
C HIS A 219 8.95 25.54 -8.78
N SER A 220 8.94 25.23 -7.48
CA SER A 220 7.96 25.71 -6.49
C SER A 220 8.30 27.04 -5.80
N SER A 221 9.15 27.90 -6.37
CA SER A 221 9.72 29.03 -5.61
C SER A 221 8.85 30.29 -5.46
N ASP A 222 7.65 30.36 -6.05
CA ASP A 222 6.86 31.61 -6.06
C ASP A 222 5.46 31.39 -5.47
N GLU A 223 5.27 31.79 -4.21
CA GLU A 223 3.99 31.83 -3.50
C GLU A 223 3.43 33.26 -3.48
N VAL A 224 2.37 33.57 -4.23
CA VAL A 224 1.19 34.42 -3.88
C VAL A 224 0.09 34.17 -4.95
N ASP A 225 -1.20 34.13 -4.55
CA ASP A 225 -2.40 33.88 -5.38
C ASP A 225 -2.31 32.74 -6.41
N LEU A 226 -1.90 31.57 -5.88
CA LEU A 226 -1.49 30.37 -6.61
C LEU A 226 -2.51 29.80 -7.61
N MET A 227 -3.82 30.01 -7.46
CA MET A 227 -4.80 29.30 -8.31
C MET A 227 -4.78 29.79 -9.75
N ASN A 228 -4.93 31.09 -9.98
CA ASN A 228 -4.93 31.64 -11.33
C ASN A 228 -3.53 31.58 -11.96
N GLU A 229 -2.48 31.75 -11.14
CA GLU A 229 -1.11 31.60 -11.62
C GLU A 229 -0.76 30.18 -12.02
N ASN A 230 -1.18 29.13 -11.29
CA ASN A 230 -0.88 27.75 -11.66
C ASN A 230 -1.54 27.38 -13.00
N TRP A 231 -2.81 27.78 -13.20
CA TRP A 231 -3.49 27.62 -14.50
C TRP A 231 -2.74 28.36 -15.61
N LEU A 232 -2.37 29.61 -15.39
CA LEU A 232 -1.65 30.41 -16.39
C LEU A 232 -0.27 29.83 -16.69
N LYS A 233 0.53 29.49 -15.68
CA LYS A 233 1.87 28.90 -15.80
C LYS A 233 1.83 27.59 -16.59
N ILE A 234 0.91 26.68 -16.23
CA ILE A 234 0.72 25.41 -16.95
C ILE A 234 0.25 25.67 -18.38
N SER A 235 -0.69 26.59 -18.58
CA SER A 235 -1.27 26.84 -19.90
C SER A 235 -0.25 27.46 -20.87
N VAL A 236 0.53 28.43 -20.39
CA VAL A 236 1.62 29.06 -21.16
C VAL A 236 2.67 28.02 -21.52
N LYS A 237 3.05 27.16 -20.57
CA LYS A 237 4.07 26.14 -20.81
C LYS A 237 3.62 25.09 -21.84
N ILE A 238 2.41 24.55 -21.69
CA ILE A 238 1.84 23.60 -22.67
C ILE A 238 1.73 24.23 -24.05
N THR A 239 1.20 25.46 -24.14
CA THR A 239 1.05 26.16 -25.42
C THR A 239 2.39 26.38 -26.11
N LYS A 240 3.42 26.77 -25.35
CA LYS A 240 4.76 27.01 -25.87
C LYS A 240 5.46 25.72 -26.33
N GLU A 241 5.49 24.72 -25.45
CA GLU A 241 6.32 23.53 -25.64
C GLU A 241 5.62 22.43 -26.43
N LEU A 242 4.33 22.20 -26.20
CA LEU A 242 3.62 21.01 -26.65
C LEU A 242 2.65 21.30 -27.80
N GLY A 243 1.78 22.31 -27.64
CA GLY A 243 0.78 22.68 -28.64
C GLY A 243 -0.49 23.27 -28.03
N ASN A 244 -1.53 23.39 -28.83
CA ASN A 244 -2.74 24.14 -28.47
C ASN A 244 -3.55 23.41 -27.40
N ILE A 245 -4.00 24.13 -26.37
CA ILE A 245 -4.90 23.56 -25.36
C ILE A 245 -6.31 23.50 -25.96
N ILE A 246 -6.91 22.31 -25.93
CA ILE A 246 -8.27 22.06 -26.41
C ILE A 246 -9.27 22.26 -25.28
N MET A 247 -8.93 21.79 -24.08
CA MET A 247 -9.75 21.99 -22.88
C MET A 247 -8.88 21.92 -21.63
N ALA A 248 -9.23 22.73 -20.63
CA ALA A 248 -8.66 22.70 -19.29
C ALA A 248 -9.79 22.85 -18.26
N CYS A 249 -9.83 21.99 -17.25
CA CYS A 249 -10.85 22.04 -16.22
C CYS A 249 -10.35 21.53 -14.86
N PRO A 250 -10.98 21.95 -13.75
CA PRO A 250 -10.73 21.34 -12.46
C PRO A 250 -11.01 19.83 -12.47
N PHE A 251 -10.24 19.11 -11.68
CA PHE A 251 -10.37 17.68 -11.48
C PHE A 251 -10.71 17.37 -10.02
N GLY A 252 -10.81 16.08 -9.69
CA GLY A 252 -11.02 15.62 -8.33
C GLY A 252 -12.27 16.21 -7.67
N SER A 253 -12.17 16.56 -6.39
CA SER A 253 -13.34 16.98 -5.60
C SER A 253 -14.02 18.26 -6.09
N ARG A 254 -13.27 19.17 -6.71
CA ARG A 254 -13.78 20.46 -7.21
C ARG A 254 -14.71 20.27 -8.41
N ARG A 255 -14.35 19.39 -9.33
CA ARG A 255 -15.16 19.01 -10.50
C ARG A 255 -16.60 18.62 -10.14
N TYR A 256 -16.78 17.92 -9.03
CA TYR A 256 -18.07 17.37 -8.63
C TYR A 256 -18.85 18.26 -7.66
N ASN A 257 -18.37 19.47 -7.36
CA ASN A 257 -18.88 20.33 -6.29
C ASN A 257 -18.82 19.71 -4.87
N LEU A 258 -17.75 18.94 -4.61
CA LEU A 258 -17.55 18.22 -3.35
C LEU A 258 -16.31 18.72 -2.59
N HIS A 259 -15.75 19.86 -2.96
CA HIS A 259 -14.53 20.36 -2.34
C HIS A 259 -14.80 20.92 -0.93
N THR A 260 -13.82 20.80 -0.05
CA THR A 260 -13.80 21.43 1.27
C THR A 260 -12.77 22.55 1.27
N SER A 261 -12.71 23.36 2.34
CA SER A 261 -11.66 24.38 2.49
C SER A 261 -10.24 23.80 2.45
N THR A 262 -10.10 22.52 2.79
CA THR A 262 -8.84 21.75 2.76
C THR A 262 -8.60 20.99 1.46
N SER A 263 -9.51 21.08 0.48
CA SER A 263 -9.30 20.41 -0.82
C SER A 263 -8.16 21.05 -1.60
N ASP A 264 -7.24 20.19 -2.04
CA ASP A 264 -6.26 20.48 -3.08
C ASP A 264 -6.92 20.88 -4.41
N MET A 265 -6.08 21.35 -5.33
CA MET A 265 -6.45 21.61 -6.72
C MET A 265 -5.85 20.49 -7.56
N ASP A 266 -6.73 19.75 -8.22
CA ASP A 266 -6.36 18.82 -9.27
C ASP A 266 -6.69 19.45 -10.63
N MET A 267 -5.82 19.30 -11.62
CA MET A 267 -6.00 19.88 -12.95
C MET A 267 -6.09 18.77 -14.01
N PHE A 268 -7.03 18.92 -14.95
CA PHE A 268 -7.14 18.03 -16.10
C PHE A 268 -7.14 18.83 -17.39
N LEU A 269 -6.22 18.49 -18.28
CA LEU A 269 -6.02 19.21 -19.54
C LEU A 269 -5.95 18.25 -20.72
N VAL A 270 -6.45 18.72 -21.85
CA VAL A 270 -6.31 18.07 -23.15
C VAL A 270 -5.65 19.05 -24.11
N TYR A 271 -4.57 18.63 -24.74
CA TYR A 271 -3.85 19.46 -25.71
C TYR A 271 -3.66 18.75 -27.04
N GLN A 272 -3.68 19.53 -28.11
CA GLN A 272 -3.35 19.13 -29.44
C GLN A 272 -1.87 19.38 -29.69
N ALA A 273 -1.07 18.32 -29.73
CA ALA A 273 0.33 18.44 -30.13
C ALA A 273 0.46 18.98 -31.56
N LYS A 274 1.61 19.60 -31.87
CA LYS A 274 1.92 20.05 -33.22
C LYS A 274 1.95 18.85 -34.17
N THR A 275 1.26 18.91 -35.31
CA THR A 275 1.15 17.77 -36.23
C THR A 275 2.52 17.30 -36.74
N ARG A 276 3.46 18.23 -36.90
CA ARG A 276 4.86 17.90 -37.24
C ARG A 276 5.54 17.00 -36.19
N ASP A 277 5.20 17.16 -34.91
CA ASP A 277 5.83 16.41 -33.81
C ASP A 277 5.22 15.00 -33.76
N ILE A 278 3.93 14.86 -34.09
CA ILE A 278 3.25 13.56 -34.23
C ILE A 278 3.80 12.75 -35.42
N LEU A 279 4.02 13.39 -36.56
CA LEU A 279 4.56 12.74 -37.78
C LEU A 279 6.08 12.62 -37.77
N GLY A 280 6.75 13.31 -36.84
CA GLY A 280 8.21 13.31 -36.71
C GLY A 280 8.75 12.09 -35.96
N PHE A 281 10.07 12.00 -35.86
CA PHE A 281 10.75 10.89 -35.19
C PHE A 281 10.69 10.94 -33.66
N ASN A 282 10.17 12.03 -33.08
CA ASN A 282 10.07 12.23 -31.64
C ASN A 282 8.62 12.58 -31.26
N PRO A 283 7.69 11.59 -31.30
CA PRO A 283 6.31 11.83 -30.97
C PRO A 283 6.17 12.34 -29.52
N PRO A 284 5.21 13.25 -29.27
CA PRO A 284 4.96 13.76 -27.93
C PRO A 284 4.52 12.65 -26.99
N LYS A 285 4.81 12.80 -25.70
CA LYS A 285 4.26 11.92 -24.67
C LYS A 285 2.73 12.04 -24.68
N GLN A 286 2.06 10.91 -24.82
CA GLN A 286 0.59 10.85 -24.84
C GLN A 286 -0.09 11.26 -23.52
N THR A 287 0.62 11.15 -22.39
CA THR A 287 0.13 11.55 -21.08
C THR A 287 1.27 12.12 -20.25
N LEU A 288 1.03 13.28 -19.64
CA LEU A 288 1.89 13.87 -18.63
C LEU A 288 1.12 13.89 -17.31
N LYS A 289 1.80 13.55 -16.22
CA LYS A 289 1.25 13.60 -14.87
C LYS A 289 2.20 14.36 -13.97
N SER A 290 1.65 14.96 -12.94
CA SER A 290 2.45 15.57 -11.91
C SER A 290 3.38 14.56 -11.23
N ASN A 291 4.52 15.05 -10.74
CA ASN A 291 5.40 14.30 -9.85
C ASN A 291 5.45 14.95 -8.46
N GLU A 292 6.07 14.26 -7.49
CA GLU A 292 6.11 14.70 -6.09
C GLU A 292 6.82 16.06 -5.87
N ARG A 293 7.51 16.61 -6.88
CA ARG A 293 8.21 17.90 -6.79
C ARG A 293 7.34 19.09 -7.19
N GLU A 294 6.12 18.84 -7.68
CA GLU A 294 5.22 19.88 -8.19
C GLU A 294 4.16 20.22 -7.14
N SER A 295 3.84 21.51 -7.04
CA SER A 295 2.91 22.03 -6.03
C SER A 295 1.44 21.73 -6.32
N CYS A 296 1.13 21.22 -7.51
CA CYS A 296 -0.23 20.98 -7.97
C CYS A 296 -0.31 19.67 -8.74
N ASP A 297 -1.34 18.88 -8.47
CA ASP A 297 -1.58 17.65 -9.21
C ASP A 297 -2.23 17.94 -10.55
N PHE A 298 -1.67 17.38 -11.63
CA PHE A 298 -2.24 17.51 -12.96
C PHE A 298 -2.17 16.22 -13.76
N THR A 299 -3.14 16.05 -14.65
CA THR A 299 -3.11 15.05 -15.72
C THR A 299 -3.37 15.75 -17.04
N ILE A 300 -2.42 15.64 -17.96
CA ILE A 300 -2.50 16.24 -19.29
C ILE A 300 -2.51 15.10 -20.31
N HIS A 301 -3.50 15.07 -21.18
CA HIS A 301 -3.59 14.14 -22.30
C HIS A 301 -3.38 14.83 -23.63
N GLU A 302 -2.61 14.19 -24.50
CA GLU A 302 -2.62 14.52 -25.92
C GLU A 302 -3.99 14.14 -26.53
N ILE A 303 -4.52 14.89 -27.49
CA ILE A 303 -5.88 14.68 -28.04
C ILE A 303 -6.15 13.26 -28.54
N PHE A 304 -5.15 12.61 -29.15
CA PHE A 304 -5.30 11.23 -29.62
C PHE A 304 -5.52 10.29 -28.43
N ARG A 305 -4.71 10.44 -27.38
CA ARG A 305 -4.84 9.64 -26.15
C ARG A 305 -6.16 9.90 -25.44
N PHE A 306 -6.59 11.16 -25.39
CA PHE A 306 -7.90 11.52 -24.86
C PHE A 306 -9.03 10.84 -25.66
N GLY A 307 -8.92 10.84 -26.99
CA GLY A 307 -9.83 10.11 -27.88
C GLY A 307 -9.88 8.60 -27.60
N GLU A 308 -8.73 7.93 -27.49
CA GLU A 308 -8.67 6.51 -27.11
C GLU A 308 -9.38 6.24 -25.77
N LEU A 309 -9.15 7.11 -24.78
CA LEU A 309 -9.75 6.99 -23.46
C LEU A 309 -11.27 7.18 -23.52
N LEU A 310 -11.76 8.15 -24.30
CA LEU A 310 -13.19 8.34 -24.57
C LEU A 310 -13.81 7.09 -25.21
N MET A 311 -13.20 6.52 -26.25
CA MET A 311 -13.70 5.30 -26.91
C MET A 311 -13.74 4.10 -25.94
N SER A 312 -12.77 4.03 -25.04
CA SER A 312 -12.68 2.97 -24.03
C SER A 312 -13.67 3.15 -22.87
N GLY A 313 -14.42 4.26 -22.84
CA GLY A 313 -15.35 4.60 -21.77
C GLY A 313 -14.69 5.06 -20.47
N ASP A 314 -13.45 5.59 -20.50
CA ASP A 314 -12.79 6.08 -19.29
C ASP A 314 -13.59 7.23 -18.68
N HIS A 315 -14.19 6.97 -17.51
CA HIS A 315 -15.12 7.89 -16.85
C HIS A 315 -14.51 9.29 -16.66
N ARG A 316 -13.21 9.40 -16.38
CA ARG A 316 -12.55 10.70 -16.14
C ARG A 316 -12.54 11.57 -17.39
N CYS A 317 -12.44 10.94 -18.56
CA CYS A 317 -12.49 11.61 -19.86
C CYS A 317 -13.94 11.87 -20.28
N VAL A 318 -14.81 10.87 -20.17
CA VAL A 318 -16.23 11.01 -20.56
C VAL A 318 -16.92 12.12 -19.76
N GLU A 319 -16.69 12.19 -18.44
CA GLU A 319 -17.25 13.23 -17.58
C GLU A 319 -16.89 14.65 -18.06
N THR A 320 -15.74 14.85 -18.69
CA THR A 320 -15.36 16.19 -19.18
C THR A 320 -16.30 16.73 -20.26
N LEU A 321 -16.96 15.83 -21.01
CA LEU A 321 -17.93 16.22 -22.02
C LEU A 321 -19.24 16.74 -21.41
N PHE A 322 -19.46 16.50 -20.11
CA PHE A 322 -20.64 16.90 -19.35
C PHE A 322 -20.36 18.03 -18.35
N VAL A 323 -19.13 18.53 -18.28
CA VAL A 323 -18.79 19.70 -17.45
C VAL A 323 -19.41 20.95 -18.09
N ALA A 324 -20.06 21.77 -17.27
CA ALA A 324 -20.65 23.04 -17.69
C ALA A 324 -19.55 24.04 -18.09
N GLU A 325 -19.87 24.89 -19.06
CA GLU A 325 -18.90 25.83 -19.65
C GLU A 325 -18.32 26.82 -18.62
N ASP A 326 -19.13 27.23 -17.64
CA ASP A 326 -18.72 28.10 -16.52
C ASP A 326 -17.71 27.46 -15.55
N THR A 327 -17.57 26.13 -15.60
CA THR A 327 -16.64 25.35 -14.78
C THR A 327 -15.34 25.05 -15.53
N LEU A 328 -15.32 25.23 -16.86
CA LEU A 328 -14.12 25.07 -17.67
C LEU A 328 -13.22 26.30 -17.49
N VAL A 329 -11.93 26.05 -17.30
CA VAL A 329 -10.91 27.12 -17.26
C VAL A 329 -10.55 27.56 -18.68
N HIS A 330 -10.53 26.60 -19.60
CA HIS A 330 -10.32 26.85 -21.02
C HIS A 330 -11.14 25.84 -21.84
N THR A 331 -11.74 26.31 -22.93
CA THR A 331 -12.44 25.47 -23.90
C THR A 331 -12.22 26.04 -25.30
N SER A 332 -12.01 25.16 -26.28
CA SER A 332 -11.89 25.55 -27.69
C SER A 332 -13.19 25.25 -28.46
N PRO A 333 -13.42 25.90 -29.61
CA PRO A 333 -14.54 25.57 -30.49
C PRO A 333 -14.58 24.09 -30.90
N ALA A 334 -13.40 23.48 -31.07
CA ALA A 334 -13.30 22.06 -31.38
C ALA A 334 -13.76 21.17 -30.22
N PHE A 335 -13.49 21.55 -28.97
CA PHE A 335 -14.01 20.81 -27.81
C PHE A 335 -15.52 20.99 -27.67
N GLN A 336 -16.05 22.19 -27.91
CA GLN A 336 -17.50 22.43 -27.91
C GLN A 336 -18.20 21.57 -28.98
N HIS A 337 -17.61 21.41 -30.18
CA HIS A 337 -18.11 20.49 -31.21
C HIS A 337 -18.12 19.03 -30.74
N LEU A 338 -17.08 18.59 -30.01
CA LEU A 338 -17.05 17.27 -29.39
C LEU A 338 -18.14 17.11 -28.32
N GLN A 339 -18.39 18.13 -27.50
CA GLN A 339 -19.45 18.11 -26.47
C GLN A 339 -20.86 17.98 -27.07
N GLN A 340 -21.12 18.53 -28.26
CA GLN A 340 -22.40 18.35 -28.96
C GLN A 340 -22.70 16.88 -29.27
N HIS A 341 -21.65 16.05 -29.39
CA HIS A 341 -21.73 14.63 -29.70
C HIS A 341 -21.49 13.73 -28.47
N LYS A 342 -21.53 14.29 -27.25
CA LYS A 342 -21.25 13.55 -26.00
C LYS A 342 -22.10 12.30 -25.77
N HIS A 343 -23.29 12.25 -26.36
CA HIS A 343 -24.20 11.10 -26.27
C HIS A 343 -23.62 9.83 -26.91
N LEU A 344 -22.74 9.95 -27.91
CA LEU A 344 -22.07 8.81 -28.54
C LEU A 344 -21.17 8.03 -27.55
N PHE A 345 -20.66 8.72 -26.53
CA PHE A 345 -19.74 8.17 -25.53
C PHE A 345 -20.46 7.60 -24.29
N VAL A 346 -21.78 7.70 -24.24
CA VAL A 346 -22.62 7.10 -23.17
C VAL A 346 -23.18 5.79 -23.69
N ASN A 347 -22.40 4.72 -23.53
CA ASN A 347 -22.71 3.39 -24.03
C ASN A 347 -22.33 2.31 -23.00
N ARG A 348 -22.54 1.04 -23.33
CA ARG A 348 -22.27 -0.10 -22.44
C ARG A 348 -20.82 -0.17 -21.96
N ASN A 349 -19.83 0.15 -22.82
CA ASN A 349 -18.43 0.19 -22.41
C ASN A 349 -18.17 1.26 -21.35
N CYS A 350 -18.80 2.43 -21.49
CA CYS A 350 -18.75 3.50 -20.49
C CYS A 350 -19.33 3.02 -19.15
N LEU A 351 -20.53 2.45 -19.15
CA LEU A 351 -21.15 1.90 -17.93
C LEU A 351 -20.26 0.85 -17.26
N ASP A 352 -19.72 -0.08 -18.04
CA ASP A 352 -18.86 -1.15 -17.54
C ASP A 352 -17.59 -0.62 -16.89
N LYS A 353 -17.04 0.50 -17.37
CA LYS A 353 -15.89 1.16 -16.73
C LYS A 353 -16.24 1.77 -15.38
N TYR A 354 -17.38 2.46 -15.28
CA TYR A 354 -17.86 2.96 -13.98
C TYR A 354 -18.03 1.82 -12.98
N LEU A 355 -18.70 0.74 -13.38
CA LEU A 355 -18.93 -0.43 -12.53
C LEU A 355 -17.63 -1.14 -12.15
N ARG A 356 -16.69 -1.28 -13.10
CA ARG A 356 -15.39 -1.91 -12.83
C ARG A 356 -14.56 -1.12 -11.81
N ASP A 357 -14.54 0.20 -11.92
CA ASP A 357 -13.78 1.04 -11.00
C ASP A 357 -14.45 1.12 -9.63
N ALA A 358 -15.79 1.24 -9.59
CA ALA A 358 -16.57 1.25 -8.35
C ALA A 358 -16.50 -0.09 -7.60
N CYS A 359 -16.59 -1.23 -8.31
CA CYS A 359 -16.64 -2.58 -7.72
C CYS A 359 -15.30 -3.33 -7.71
N GLY A 360 -14.24 -2.69 -8.22
CA GLY A 360 -12.94 -3.30 -8.44
C GLY A 360 -12.09 -3.46 -7.17
N SER A 361 -10.84 -3.87 -7.36
CA SER A 361 -9.87 -4.06 -6.26
C SER A 361 -9.54 -2.79 -5.49
N LYS A 362 -9.77 -1.62 -6.09
CA LYS A 362 -9.62 -0.27 -5.51
C LYS A 362 -10.95 0.39 -5.13
N GLY A 363 -12.07 -0.31 -5.32
CA GLY A 363 -13.42 0.17 -5.06
C GLY A 363 -14.03 -0.56 -3.85
N THR A 364 -15.24 -1.12 -4.00
CA THR A 364 -15.96 -1.84 -2.92
C THR A 364 -15.14 -2.99 -2.33
N LYS A 365 -14.33 -3.71 -3.11
CA LYS A 365 -13.45 -4.77 -2.57
C LYS A 365 -12.37 -4.22 -1.63
N GLN A 366 -11.92 -2.98 -1.85
CA GLN A 366 -11.00 -2.32 -0.92
C GLN A 366 -11.76 -1.83 0.31
N LEU A 367 -12.93 -1.20 0.12
CA LEU A 367 -13.75 -0.73 1.23
C LEU A 367 -14.14 -1.87 2.17
N GLN A 368 -14.55 -3.02 1.61
CA GLN A 368 -14.87 -4.23 2.38
C GLN A 368 -13.71 -4.64 3.28
N ARG A 369 -12.50 -4.79 2.71
CA ARG A 369 -11.29 -5.13 3.47
C ARG A 369 -10.95 -4.12 4.56
N MET A 370 -11.28 -2.85 4.36
CA MET A 370 -11.07 -1.81 5.36
C MET A 370 -12.11 -1.89 6.49
N THR A 371 -13.35 -2.25 6.16
CA THR A 371 -14.45 -2.38 7.12
C THR A 371 -14.51 -3.75 7.80
N ASP A 372 -13.73 -4.73 7.34
CA ASP A 372 -13.68 -6.07 7.95
C ASP A 372 -13.29 -5.94 9.44
N GLY A 373 -14.10 -6.53 10.32
CA GLY A 373 -13.92 -6.48 11.77
C GLY A 373 -14.48 -5.24 12.48
N HIS A 374 -15.06 -4.28 11.74
CA HIS A 374 -15.75 -3.11 12.31
C HIS A 374 -17.27 -3.37 12.42
N SER A 375 -17.93 -2.81 13.43
CA SER A 375 -19.39 -2.88 13.55
C SER A 375 -20.07 -2.07 12.42
N PRO A 376 -21.19 -2.55 11.83
CA PRO A 376 -21.97 -1.77 10.87
C PRO A 376 -22.47 -0.43 11.41
N THR A 377 -22.56 -0.26 12.72
CA THR A 377 -23.00 1.00 13.36
C THR A 377 -21.86 2.00 13.60
N GLU A 378 -20.60 1.61 13.37
CA GLU A 378 -19.44 2.50 13.53
C GLU A 378 -19.38 3.53 12.40
N ALA A 379 -18.84 4.70 12.72
CA ALA A 379 -18.57 5.76 11.75
C ALA A 379 -17.39 5.40 10.84
N LEU A 380 -17.37 5.96 9.63
CA LEU A 380 -16.25 5.79 8.70
C LEU A 380 -15.02 6.57 9.17
N SER A 381 -13.85 5.93 9.15
CA SER A 381 -12.57 6.65 9.25
C SER A 381 -12.33 7.55 8.02
N ASP A 382 -11.49 8.58 8.12
CA ASP A 382 -11.20 9.51 7.02
C ASP A 382 -10.82 8.82 5.70
N ARG A 383 -10.00 7.76 5.79
CA ARG A 383 -9.58 6.99 4.62
C ARG A 383 -10.74 6.19 4.02
N MET A 384 -11.62 5.63 4.86
CA MET A 384 -12.83 4.94 4.41
C MET A 384 -13.81 5.92 3.78
N SER A 385 -14.03 7.08 4.40
CA SER A 385 -14.86 8.19 3.90
C SER A 385 -14.40 8.64 2.52
N LYS A 386 -13.09 8.86 2.33
CA LYS A 386 -12.50 9.24 1.04
C LYS A 386 -12.78 8.19 -0.04
N LEU A 387 -12.64 6.90 0.29
CA LEU A 387 -12.91 5.83 -0.67
C LEU A 387 -14.42 5.66 -0.95
N ALA A 388 -15.26 5.69 0.08
CA ALA A 388 -16.69 5.49 -0.01
C ALA A 388 -17.38 6.56 -0.87
N TYR A 389 -17.02 7.84 -0.72
CA TYR A 389 -17.63 8.89 -1.55
C TYR A 389 -17.24 8.74 -3.03
N ILE A 390 -16.02 8.26 -3.33
CA ILE A 390 -15.60 7.99 -4.72
C ILE A 390 -16.46 6.88 -5.31
N ILE A 391 -16.65 5.77 -4.58
CA ILE A 391 -17.48 4.63 -5.02
C ILE A 391 -18.91 5.10 -5.27
N ILE A 392 -19.54 5.78 -4.31
CA ILE A 392 -20.93 6.22 -4.42
C ILE A 392 -21.11 7.23 -5.55
N ARG A 393 -20.17 8.16 -5.75
CA ARG A 393 -20.21 9.11 -6.87
C ARG A 393 -20.13 8.40 -8.23
N LEU A 394 -19.26 7.40 -8.37
CA LEU A 394 -19.19 6.58 -9.58
C LEU A 394 -20.51 5.83 -9.84
N LEU A 395 -21.12 5.29 -8.79
CA LEU A 395 -22.41 4.59 -8.90
C LEU A 395 -23.59 5.53 -9.18
N GLN A 396 -23.57 6.77 -8.67
CA GLN A 396 -24.55 7.80 -9.03
C GLN A 396 -24.41 8.19 -10.51
N ASN A 397 -23.19 8.34 -11.03
CA ASN A 397 -22.97 8.59 -12.46
C ASN A 397 -23.40 7.40 -13.32
N ALA A 398 -23.15 6.16 -12.87
CA ALA A 398 -23.67 4.96 -13.52
C ALA A 398 -25.21 4.93 -13.52
N ALA A 399 -25.85 5.36 -12.43
CA ALA A 399 -27.30 5.50 -12.34
C ALA A 399 -27.85 6.55 -13.33
N ASP A 400 -27.11 7.64 -13.56
CA ASP A 400 -27.47 8.65 -14.58
C ASP A 400 -27.42 8.06 -15.99
N ILE A 401 -26.41 7.22 -16.29
CA ILE A 401 -26.27 6.52 -17.58
C ILE A 401 -27.46 5.60 -17.85
N VAL A 402 -27.81 4.72 -16.90
CA VAL A 402 -28.92 3.77 -17.11
C VAL A 402 -30.29 4.44 -17.17
N ARG A 403 -30.43 5.65 -16.60
CA ARG A 403 -31.64 6.47 -16.71
C ARG A 403 -31.82 7.06 -18.11
N GLY A 404 -30.77 7.04 -18.95
CA GLY A 404 -30.76 7.67 -20.27
C GLY A 404 -30.65 9.19 -20.23
N GLY A 405 -30.33 9.77 -19.07
CA GLY A 405 -30.11 11.20 -18.90
C GLY A 405 -28.65 11.61 -19.13
N PRO A 406 -28.34 12.93 -19.13
CA PRO A 406 -26.97 13.39 -19.09
C PRO A 406 -26.30 12.99 -17.75
N ILE A 407 -25.01 12.67 -17.80
CA ILE A 407 -24.23 12.43 -16.58
C ILE A 407 -24.14 13.74 -15.79
N ILE A 408 -24.59 13.74 -14.53
CA ILE A 408 -24.55 14.93 -13.67
C ILE A 408 -23.20 14.97 -12.96
N VAL A 409 -22.22 15.61 -13.60
CA VAL A 409 -20.85 15.70 -13.08
C VAL A 409 -20.78 16.70 -11.92
N TYR A 410 -21.18 17.94 -12.16
CA TYR A 410 -21.28 18.95 -11.10
C TYR A 410 -22.61 18.76 -10.37
N ARG A 411 -22.56 18.30 -9.12
CA ARG A 411 -23.77 18.03 -8.33
C ARG A 411 -24.26 19.35 -7.68
N PRO A 412 -25.51 19.80 -7.91
CA PRO A 412 -26.03 21.03 -7.29
C PRO A 412 -26.03 20.97 -5.76
N GLU A 413 -25.87 22.12 -5.09
CA GLU A 413 -25.78 22.18 -3.62
C GLU A 413 -26.95 21.51 -2.90
N VAL A 414 -28.15 21.69 -3.46
CA VAL A 414 -29.43 21.22 -2.94
C VAL A 414 -29.78 19.79 -3.34
N SER A 415 -28.97 19.12 -4.18
CA SER A 415 -29.30 17.77 -4.64
C SER A 415 -29.09 16.72 -3.53
N ALA A 416 -30.00 15.76 -3.45
CA ALA A 416 -29.92 14.68 -2.46
C ALA A 416 -28.63 13.87 -2.60
N GLU A 417 -28.19 13.66 -3.85
CA GLU A 417 -26.95 12.98 -4.20
C GLU A 417 -25.73 13.70 -3.62
N ARG A 418 -25.65 15.03 -3.77
CA ARG A 418 -24.54 15.81 -3.22
C ARG A 418 -24.56 15.80 -1.70
N VAL A 419 -25.74 15.98 -1.09
CA VAL A 419 -25.89 15.95 0.37
C VAL A 419 -25.39 14.62 0.92
N MET A 420 -25.73 13.50 0.29
CA MET A 420 -25.23 12.18 0.67
C MET A 420 -23.70 12.09 0.55
N LEU A 421 -23.14 12.51 -0.59
CA LEU A 421 -21.69 12.51 -0.82
C LEU A 421 -20.92 13.36 0.21
N MET A 422 -21.45 14.53 0.57
CA MET A 422 -20.84 15.40 1.57
C MET A 422 -20.93 14.81 2.98
N LYS A 423 -22.05 14.17 3.35
CA LYS A 423 -22.15 13.42 4.61
C LYS A 423 -21.08 12.34 4.71
N ILE A 424 -20.94 11.52 3.66
CA ILE A 424 -19.91 10.47 3.60
C ILE A 424 -18.51 11.07 3.74
N ARG A 425 -18.24 12.16 3.02
CA ARG A 425 -16.94 12.84 3.08
C ARG A 425 -16.62 13.37 4.48
N GLN A 426 -17.63 13.80 5.22
CA GLN A 426 -17.53 14.26 6.61
C GLN A 426 -17.48 13.10 7.63
N GLY A 427 -17.52 11.84 7.18
CA GLY A 427 -17.50 10.66 8.05
C GLY A 427 -18.75 10.50 8.92
N THR A 428 -19.86 11.17 8.56
CA THR A 428 -21.08 11.18 9.38
C THR A 428 -21.87 9.87 9.30
N PRO A 429 -22.07 9.25 8.12
CA PRO A 429 -22.78 7.98 8.03
C PRO A 429 -22.00 6.84 8.67
N SER A 430 -22.75 5.89 9.23
CA SER A 430 -22.21 4.61 9.64
C SER A 430 -21.76 3.76 8.43
N ILE A 431 -20.92 2.77 8.70
CA ILE A 431 -20.51 1.76 7.72
C ILE A 431 -21.75 1.09 7.08
N GLY A 432 -22.75 0.73 7.87
CA GLY A 432 -23.98 0.09 7.41
C GLY A 432 -24.82 0.98 6.51
N GLU A 433 -25.03 2.25 6.87
CA GLU A 433 -25.73 3.23 6.03
C GLU A 433 -25.01 3.44 4.68
N THR A 434 -23.69 3.47 4.71
CA THR A 434 -22.86 3.61 3.51
C THR A 434 -23.02 2.41 2.58
N TRP A 435 -22.98 1.19 3.11
CA TRP A 435 -23.22 -0.02 2.33
C TRP A 435 -24.65 -0.12 1.80
N ASN A 436 -25.64 0.34 2.56
CA ASN A 436 -27.02 0.39 2.10
C ASN A 436 -27.16 1.29 0.87
N GLU A 437 -26.51 2.46 0.85
CA GLU A 437 -26.53 3.36 -0.31
C GLU A 437 -25.79 2.75 -1.53
N ILE A 438 -24.64 2.13 -1.31
CA ILE A 438 -23.91 1.40 -2.37
C ILE A 438 -24.81 0.32 -2.99
N ASN A 439 -25.44 -0.51 -2.15
CA ASN A 439 -26.30 -1.61 -2.60
C ASN A 439 -27.53 -1.09 -3.33
N ARG A 440 -28.16 -0.01 -2.82
CA ARG A 440 -29.31 0.63 -3.47
C ARG A 440 -28.97 1.09 -4.89
N LEU A 441 -27.82 1.77 -5.06
CA LEU A 441 -27.38 2.23 -6.38
C LEU A 441 -27.01 1.08 -7.30
N LEU A 442 -26.33 0.05 -6.80
CA LEU A 442 -25.99 -1.15 -7.58
C LEU A 442 -27.24 -1.88 -8.06
N SER A 443 -28.22 -2.10 -7.19
CA SER A 443 -29.49 -2.73 -7.55
C SER A 443 -30.22 -1.92 -8.63
N TYR A 444 -30.25 -0.60 -8.51
CA TYR A 444 -30.83 0.28 -9.54
C TYR A 444 -30.08 0.15 -10.87
N VAL A 445 -28.75 0.22 -10.87
CA VAL A 445 -27.97 0.09 -12.11
C VAL A 445 -28.18 -1.28 -12.75
N GLU A 446 -28.21 -2.36 -11.96
CA GLU A 446 -28.42 -3.71 -12.46
C GLU A 446 -29.79 -3.90 -13.11
N GLU A 447 -30.84 -3.29 -12.55
CA GLU A 447 -32.20 -3.34 -13.08
C GLU A 447 -32.31 -2.69 -14.48
N TYR A 448 -31.63 -1.56 -14.69
CA TYR A 448 -31.78 -0.75 -15.90
C TYR A 448 -30.63 -0.86 -16.92
N LYS A 449 -29.51 -1.53 -16.60
CA LYS A 449 -28.33 -1.59 -17.50
C LYS A 449 -28.59 -2.19 -18.88
N ALA A 450 -29.60 -3.06 -19.02
CA ALA A 450 -29.95 -3.67 -20.29
C ALA A 450 -30.43 -2.63 -21.33
N GLY A 451 -30.96 -1.49 -20.87
CA GLY A 451 -31.40 -0.38 -21.72
C GLY A 451 -30.29 0.54 -22.22
N VAL A 452 -29.05 0.37 -21.73
CA VAL A 452 -27.92 1.19 -22.19
C VAL A 452 -27.46 0.72 -23.58
N PRO A 453 -27.33 1.64 -24.55
CA PRO A 453 -26.95 1.29 -25.91
C PRO A 453 -25.55 0.68 -25.97
N ASP A 454 -25.37 -0.25 -26.90
CA ASP A 454 -24.05 -0.79 -27.21
C ASP A 454 -23.19 0.26 -27.92
N HIS A 455 -21.88 0.00 -27.95
CA HIS A 455 -20.94 0.78 -28.74
C HIS A 455 -21.31 0.72 -30.23
N THR A 456 -21.28 1.86 -30.92
CA THR A 456 -21.57 1.98 -32.35
C THR A 456 -20.35 2.46 -33.13
N ASP A 457 -20.27 2.08 -34.41
CA ASP A 457 -19.23 2.55 -35.34
C ASP A 457 -19.30 4.08 -35.58
N ASP A 458 -20.46 4.69 -35.33
CA ASP A 458 -20.67 6.14 -35.45
C ASP A 458 -19.72 6.92 -34.53
N MET A 459 -19.50 6.43 -33.30
CA MET A 459 -18.59 7.08 -32.34
C MET A 459 -17.14 7.08 -32.86
N THR A 460 -16.69 5.94 -33.38
CA THR A 460 -15.34 5.79 -33.94
C THR A 460 -15.17 6.68 -35.17
N THR A 461 -16.11 6.61 -36.11
CA THR A 461 -16.12 7.41 -37.33
C THR A 461 -16.11 8.92 -37.03
N PHE A 462 -16.96 9.35 -36.10
CA PHE A 462 -17.01 10.75 -35.67
C PHE A 462 -15.69 11.20 -35.05
N LEU A 463 -15.15 10.42 -34.11
CA LEU A 463 -13.94 10.80 -33.38
C LEU A 463 -12.71 10.83 -34.30
N GLU A 464 -12.59 9.88 -35.22
CA GLU A 464 -11.53 9.90 -36.24
C GLU A 464 -11.63 11.14 -37.13
N ALA A 465 -12.83 11.48 -37.61
CA ALA A 465 -13.05 12.69 -38.41
C ALA A 465 -12.70 13.96 -37.62
N TRP A 466 -13.12 14.04 -36.36
CA TRP A 466 -12.79 15.15 -35.45
C TRP A 466 -11.29 15.30 -35.22
N LEU A 467 -10.57 14.19 -34.99
CA LEU A 467 -9.11 14.18 -34.82
C LEU A 467 -8.39 14.62 -36.11
N ILE A 468 -8.81 14.10 -37.27
CA ILE A 468 -8.22 14.45 -38.57
C ILE A 468 -8.43 15.94 -38.86
N GLN A 469 -9.62 16.47 -38.61
CA GLN A 469 -9.93 17.88 -38.80
C GLN A 469 -8.97 18.76 -37.98
N LEU A 470 -8.85 18.48 -36.68
CA LEU A 470 -7.94 19.21 -35.79
C LEU A 470 -6.51 19.23 -36.35
N ARG A 471 -5.99 18.08 -36.78
CA ARG A 471 -4.61 17.99 -37.32
C ARG A 471 -4.41 18.79 -38.61
N ARG A 472 -5.45 18.94 -39.44
CA ARG A 472 -5.41 19.72 -40.68
C ARG A 472 -5.36 21.23 -40.41
N GLU A 473 -6.10 21.71 -39.41
CA GLU A 473 -6.17 23.14 -39.05
C GLU A 473 -4.82 23.73 -38.60
N GLN A 474 -3.84 22.90 -38.23
CA GLN A 474 -2.48 23.37 -37.92
C GLN A 474 -1.60 23.62 -39.16
N PHE A 475 -2.02 23.16 -40.34
CA PHE A 475 -1.27 23.36 -41.60
C PHE A 475 -1.83 24.49 -42.47
N SER A 476 -3.06 24.91 -42.21
CA SER A 476 -3.69 26.10 -42.82
C SER A 476 -3.29 27.36 -42.06
#